data_AF-A0A6N3CX19-F1
#
_entry.id   AF-A0A6N3CX19-F1
#
_cell.length_a   1.000
_cell.length_b   1.000
_cell.length_c   1.000
_cell.angle_alpha   90.00
_cell.angle_beta   90.00
_cell.angle_gamma   90.00
#
_symmetry.space_group_name_H-M   'P 1'
#
loop_
_entity.id
_entity.type
_entity.pdbx_description
1 polymer ?
#
loop_
_entity_poly.entity_id
_entity_poly.type
_entity_poly.pdbx_seq_one_letter_code
_entity_poly.pdbx_strand_id
1 'polypeptide(L)' 'MKIRAARALAALVTDEQLSADYILPSALDKSVADTVAHAVAQEAREQGIARA' A
#
# COMPACT_ATOMS: atom_id res chain seq x y z
N MET A 1 4.99 4.90 -9.03
CA MET A 1 4.85 5.32 -7.61
C MET A 1 3.42 5.39 -7.12
N LYS A 2 2.58 6.32 -7.62
CA LYS A 2 1.18 6.45 -7.14
C LYS A 2 0.35 5.17 -7.33
N ILE A 3 0.53 4.49 -8.47
CA ILE A 3 -0.16 3.23 -8.77
C ILE A 3 0.28 2.11 -7.81
N ARG A 4 1.57 2.00 -7.49
CA ARG A 4 2.06 0.99 -6.53
C ARG A 4 1.57 1.27 -5.11
N ALA A 5 1.52 2.54 -4.69
CA ALA A 5 0.93 2.94 -3.43
C ALA A 5 -0.56 2.54 -3.35
N ALA A 6 -1.33 2.81 -4.42
CA ALA A 6 -2.74 2.40 -4.49
C ALA A 6 -2.90 0.87 -4.42
N ARG A 7 -2.04 0.11 -5.10
CA ARG A 7 -2.04 -1.36 -5.03
C ARG A 7 -1.68 -1.87 -3.64
N ALA A 8 -0.72 -1.23 -2.96
CA ALA A 8 -0.34 -1.59 -1.60
C ALA A 8 -1.47 -1.34 -0.60
N LEU A 9 -2.19 -0.22 -0.74
CA LEU A 9 -3.40 0.07 0.04
C LEU A 9 -4.49 -0.98 -0.20
N ALA A 10 -4.75 -1.32 -1.46
CA ALA A 10 -5.77 -2.31 -1.81
C ALA A 10 -5.46 -3.70 -1.23
N ALA A 11 -4.18 -4.08 -1.19
CA ALA A 11 -3.74 -5.36 -0.65
C ALA A 11 -3.87 -5.50 0.88
N LEU A 12 -4.15 -4.41 1.60
CA LEU A 12 -4.40 -4.45 3.06
C LEU A 12 -5.81 -4.93 3.42
N VAL A 13 -6.74 -4.89 2.47
CA VAL A 13 -8.08 -5.48 2.65
C VAL A 13 -8.03 -6.90 2.10
N THR A 14 -8.21 -7.90 2.95
CA THR A 14 -8.28 -9.29 2.48
C THR A 14 -9.62 -9.59 1.83
N ASP A 15 -9.68 -10.63 1.01
CA ASP A 15 -10.93 -11.05 0.36
C ASP A 15 -12.04 -11.40 1.37
N GLU A 16 -11.68 -11.88 2.56
CA GLU A 16 -12.63 -12.18 3.64
C GLU A 16 -13.15 -10.92 4.34
N GLN A 17 -12.35 -9.85 4.37
CA GLN A 17 -12.74 -8.56 4.94
C GLN A 17 -13.54 -7.72 3.94
N LEU A 18 -13.39 -7.99 2.65
CA LEU A 18 -14.00 -7.23 1.59
C LEU A 18 -15.54 -7.37 1.64
N SER A 19 -16.20 -6.24 1.83
CA SER A 19 -17.66 -6.16 1.82
C SER A 19 -18.09 -4.78 1.33
N ALA A 20 -19.40 -4.60 1.11
CA ALA A 20 -19.95 -3.30 0.69
C ALA A 20 -19.62 -2.18 1.71
N ASP A 21 -19.48 -2.52 2.98
CA ASP A 21 -19.18 -1.59 4.07
C ASP A 21 -17.68 -1.50 4.41
N TYR A 22 -16.84 -2.34 3.79
CA TYR A 22 -15.40 -2.42 4.05
C TYR A 22 -14.61 -2.65 2.76
N ILE A 23 -14.39 -1.55 2.03
CA ILE A 23 -13.64 -1.51 0.75
C ILE A 23 -12.25 -0.86 0.89
N LEU A 24 -11.92 -0.32 2.06
CA LEU A 24 -10.68 0.39 2.36
C LEU A 24 -10.25 0.05 3.79
N PRO A 25 -8.93 -0.08 4.08
CA PRO A 25 -8.48 -0.24 5.45
C PRO A 25 -8.84 0.98 6.30
N SER A 26 -8.86 0.78 7.62
CA SER A 26 -9.10 1.88 8.57
C SER A 26 -8.05 2.98 8.42
N ALA A 27 -8.49 4.24 8.42
CA ALA A 27 -7.59 5.40 8.41
C ALA A 27 -6.69 5.49 9.67
N LEU A 28 -7.02 4.75 10.73
CA LEU A 28 -6.24 4.67 11.97
C LEU A 28 -5.36 3.42 12.05
N ASP A 29 -5.38 2.58 11.02
CA ASP A 29 -4.49 1.44 10.93
C ASP A 29 -3.05 1.92 10.71
N LYS A 30 -2.21 1.70 11.74
CA LYS A 30 -0.82 2.14 11.74
C LYS A 30 0.04 1.39 10.70
N SER A 31 -0.38 0.20 10.28
CA SER A 31 0.34 -0.61 9.29
C SER A 31 0.25 -0.04 7.87
N VAL A 32 -0.74 0.83 7.60
CA VAL A 32 -0.95 1.44 6.28
C VAL A 32 0.28 2.25 5.85
N ALA A 33 0.80 3.08 6.76
CA ALA A 33 1.94 3.95 6.47
C ALA A 33 3.17 3.13 6.09
N ASP A 34 3.48 2.10 6.90
CA ASP A 34 4.64 1.24 6.67
C ASP A 34 4.50 0.45 5.37
N THR A 35 3.33 -0.14 5.11
CA THR A 35 3.09 -0.95 3.91
C THR A 35 3.23 -0.13 2.62
N VAL A 36 2.64 1.07 2.59
CA VAL A 36 2.74 1.97 1.43
C VAL A 36 4.17 2.46 1.25
N ALA A 37 4.86 2.85 2.33
CA ALA A 37 6.24 3.31 2.27
C ALA A 37 7.18 2.24 1.72
N HIS A 38 7.06 0.99 2.19
CA HIS A 38 7.85 -0.13 1.68
C HIS A 38 7.59 -0.36 0.20
N ALA A 39 6.32 -0.42 -0.22
CA ALA A 39 5.98 -0.70 -1.61
C ALA A 39 6.50 0.39 -2.58
N VAL A 40 6.40 1.67 -2.20
CA VAL A 40 6.94 2.79 -2.99
C VAL A 40 8.46 2.76 -3.01
N ALA A 41 9.11 2.48 -1.87
CA ALA A 41 10.56 2.42 -1.78
C ALA A 41 11.14 1.22 -2.55
N GLN A 42 10.40 0.12 -2.68
CA GLN A 42 10.75 -1.00 -3.56
C GLN A 42 10.67 -0.57 -5.03
N GLU A 43 9.56 0.05 -5.46
CA GLU A 43 9.42 0.54 -6.85
C GLU A 43 10.50 1.57 -7.20
N ALA A 44 10.89 2.43 -6.24
CA ALA A 44 11.98 3.40 -6.41
C ALA A 44 13.32 2.71 -6.75
N ARG A 45 13.61 1.61 -6.04
CA ARG A 45 14.83 0.82 -6.23
C ARG A 45 14.79 0.04 -7.53
N GLU A 46 13.65 -0.58 -7.86
CA GLU A 46 13.43 -1.30 -9.13
C GLU A 46 13.61 -0.38 -10.35
N GLN A 47 13.18 0.89 -10.25
CA GLN A 47 13.33 1.88 -11.32
C GLN A 47 14.70 2.59 -11.32
N GLY A 48 15.58 2.31 -10.36
CA GLY A 48 16.89 2.94 -10.26
C GLY A 48 16.86 4.44 -9.94
N ILE A 49 15.73 4.95 -9.44
CA ILE A 49 15.57 6.38 -9.07
C ILE A 49 15.82 6.62 -7.57
N ALA A 50 15.95 5.55 -6.77
CA ALA A 50 16.34 5.64 -5.37
C ALA A 50 17.81 6.06 -5.23
N ARG A 51 18.08 7.00 -4.32
CA ARG A 51 19.44 7.39 -3.94
C ARG A 51 20.02 6.38 -2.94
N ALA A 52 21.34 6.20 -2.98
CA ALA A 52 22.10 5.38 -2.04
C ALA A 52 22.14 6.01 -0.64
#